data_AF-A0A1H6ZK29-F1
#
_entry.id   AF-A0A1H6ZK29-F1
#
_cell.length_a   1.000
_cell.length_b   1.000
_cell.length_c   1.000
_cell.angle_alpha   90.00
_cell.angle_beta   90.00
_cell.angle_gamma   90.00
#
_symmetry.space_group_name_H-M   'P 1'
#
loop_
_entity.id
_entity.type
_entity.pdbx_description
1 polymer ?
#
loop_
_entity_poly.entity_id
_entity_poly.type
_entity_poly.pdbx_seq_one_letter_code
_entity_poly.pdbx_strand_id
1 'polypeptide(L)'
;MAAAEWGRHVVEEAWTELNAGDSSRASHVWRGDTPRGPEVVRRAWWSEPEVSAFMLGLSRLFGVDPRDLKRTANAYRFWARLGVWRVPEGLGLREFRGAEALRVEFIAGETGELGDADARQLGRQVA
;
A
#
# COMPACT_ATOMS: atom_id res chain seq x y z
N MET A 1 -22.07 -30.16 35.09
CA MET A 1 -21.57 -30.00 33.70
C MET A 1 -22.24 -28.77 33.10
N ALA A 2 -21.46 -27.72 32.82
CA ALA A 2 -21.89 -26.61 31.98
C ALA A 2 -20.69 -26.24 31.11
N ALA A 3 -20.90 -26.28 29.80
CA ALA A 3 -19.88 -26.20 28.77
C ALA A 3 -19.24 -24.81 28.74
N ALA A 4 -17.92 -24.79 28.54
CA ALA A 4 -17.13 -23.59 28.33
C ALA A 4 -17.63 -22.82 27.10
N GLU A 5 -18.04 -21.57 27.28
CA GLU A 5 -18.14 -20.62 26.18
C GLU A 5 -16.72 -20.17 25.84
N TRP A 6 -16.20 -20.73 24.75
CA TRP A 6 -14.98 -20.26 24.13
C TRP A 6 -15.28 -18.87 23.57
N GLY A 7 -14.98 -17.85 24.37
CA GLY A 7 -14.84 -16.50 23.89
C GLY A 7 -13.95 -16.55 22.66
N ARG A 8 -14.49 -16.12 21.51
CA ARG A 8 -13.67 -15.88 20.33
C ARG A 8 -12.56 -14.95 20.79
N HIS A 9 -11.34 -15.48 20.89
CA HIS A 9 -10.16 -14.65 20.85
C HIS A 9 -10.25 -13.88 19.55
N VAL A 10 -10.74 -12.64 19.62
CA VAL A 10 -10.46 -11.64 18.61
C VAL A 10 -8.97 -11.43 18.78
N VAL A 11 -8.18 -12.19 18.01
CA VAL A 11 -6.80 -11.81 17.73
C VAL A 11 -6.96 -10.46 17.05
N GLU A 12 -6.80 -9.38 17.80
CA GLU A 12 -6.49 -8.09 17.19
C GLU A 12 -5.26 -8.36 16.35
N GLU A 13 -5.45 -8.47 15.04
CA GLU A 13 -4.37 -8.62 14.07
C GLU A 13 -3.31 -7.59 14.44
N ALA A 14 -2.08 -8.03 14.73
CA ALA A 14 -1.02 -7.12 15.15
C ALA A 14 -0.62 -6.26 13.93
N TRP A 15 -1.18 -5.06 13.83
CA TRP A 15 -0.88 -4.11 12.77
C TRP A 15 0.33 -3.25 13.18
N THR A 16 1.45 -3.40 12.46
CA THR A 16 2.64 -2.59 12.64
C THR A 16 2.60 -1.38 11.71
N GLU A 17 2.69 -0.18 12.25
CA GLU A 17 2.83 1.03 11.45
C GLU A 17 4.22 1.07 10.81
N LEU A 18 4.24 1.30 9.50
CA LEU A 18 5.47 1.38 8.73
C LEU A 18 5.89 2.84 8.58
N ASN A 19 7.18 3.11 8.77
CA ASN A 19 7.76 4.35 8.27
C ASN A 19 7.84 4.26 6.75
N ALA A 20 6.83 4.76 6.06
CA ALA A 20 6.71 4.65 4.60
C ALA A 20 7.56 5.68 3.83
N GLY A 21 8.57 6.30 4.47
CA GLY A 21 9.42 7.32 3.86
C GLY A 21 8.58 8.49 3.33
N ASP A 22 8.83 8.97 2.11
CA ASP A 22 8.02 10.02 1.50
C ASP A 22 6.54 9.63 1.27
N SER A 23 6.21 8.33 1.25
CA SER A 23 4.80 7.89 1.19
C SER A 23 4.04 8.24 2.47
N SER A 24 4.74 8.39 3.61
CA SER A 24 4.14 8.81 4.88
C SER A 24 3.50 10.21 4.80
N ARG A 25 3.91 11.03 3.81
CA ARG A 25 3.34 12.35 3.53
C ARG A 25 1.99 12.31 2.83
N ALA A 26 1.68 11.20 2.15
CA ALA A 26 0.41 11.00 1.44
C ALA A 26 -0.50 9.97 2.13
N SER A 27 0.06 9.12 2.98
CA SER A 27 -0.69 8.06 3.64
C SER A 27 -0.02 7.54 4.90
N HIS A 28 -0.84 7.18 5.89
CA HIS A 28 -0.38 6.25 6.92
C HIS A 28 -0.43 4.83 6.36
N VAL A 29 0.58 4.03 6.69
CA VAL A 29 0.76 2.69 6.16
C VAL A 29 0.97 1.73 7.31
N TRP A 30 0.22 0.64 7.33
CA TRP A 30 0.40 -0.46 8.28
C TRP A 30 0.59 -1.76 7.53
N ARG A 31 1.39 -2.66 8.11
CA ARG A 31 1.46 -4.05 7.70
C ARG A 31 0.80 -4.92 8.76
N GLY A 32 0.08 -5.95 8.32
CA GLY A 32 -0.43 -7.00 9.19
C GLY A 32 -0.25 -8.36 8.52
N ASP A 33 -0.05 -9.39 9.33
CA ASP A 33 -0.08 -10.78 8.86
C ASP A 33 -1.50 -11.32 9.08
N THR A 34 -2.20 -11.62 7.97
CA THR A 34 -3.59 -12.14 8.02
C THR A 34 -3.60 -13.64 7.71
N PRO A 35 -4.72 -14.35 7.96
CA PRO A 35 -4.86 -15.75 7.53
C PRO A 35 -4.71 -15.97 6.01
N ARG A 36 -4.85 -14.91 5.20
CA ARG A 36 -4.67 -14.94 3.74
C ARG A 36 -3.25 -14.58 3.28
N GLY A 37 -2.36 -14.24 4.22
CA GLY A 37 -1.02 -13.75 3.96
C GLY A 37 -0.78 -12.32 4.45
N PRO A 38 0.44 -11.81 4.29
CA PRO A 38 0.79 -10.45 4.67
C PRO A 38 0.09 -9.43 3.77
N GLU A 39 -0.50 -8.40 4.37
CA GLU A 39 -1.10 -7.30 3.63
C GLU A 39 -0.68 -5.95 4.19
N VAL A 40 -0.81 -4.93 3.34
CA VAL A 40 -0.62 -3.53 3.69
C VAL A 40 -1.95 -2.82 3.68
N VAL A 41 -2.19 -2.02 4.71
CA VAL A 41 -3.32 -1.11 4.80
C VAL A 41 -2.79 0.30 4.66
N ARG A 42 -3.35 1.03 3.70
CA ARG A 42 -2.98 2.41 3.41
C ARG A 42 -4.17 3.33 3.58
N ARG A 43 -4.05 4.30 4.49
CA ARG A 43 -5.06 5.33 4.70
C ARG A 43 -4.54 6.67 4.21
N ALA A 44 -5.36 7.41 3.47
CA ALA A 44 -5.01 8.73 3.02
C ALA A 44 -4.65 9.64 4.21
N TRP A 45 -3.57 10.39 4.08
CA TRP A 45 -3.14 11.38 5.06
C TRP A 45 -2.91 12.70 4.35
N TRP A 46 -3.59 13.73 4.83
CA TRP A 46 -3.57 15.08 4.28
C TRP A 46 -2.75 15.98 5.21
N SER A 47 -1.44 15.80 5.27
CA SER A 47 -0.55 16.79 5.90
C SER A 47 0.01 17.75 4.86
N GLU A 48 0.07 19.04 5.21
CA GLU A 48 0.85 20.06 4.50
C GLU A 48 2.36 19.73 4.57
N PRO A 49 3.17 20.02 3.52
CA PRO A 49 2.91 20.91 2.40
C PRO A 49 2.36 20.22 1.14
N GLU A 50 1.76 21.04 0.28
CA GLU A 50 0.79 20.71 -0.78
C GLU A 50 1.11 19.54 -1.72
N VAL A 51 2.35 19.32 -2.14
CA VAL A 51 2.69 18.15 -2.97
C VAL A 51 4.19 17.85 -2.79
N SER A 52 4.55 16.65 -2.35
CA SER A 52 5.96 16.23 -2.33
C SER A 52 6.43 15.84 -3.73
N ALA A 53 7.73 15.93 -4.02
CA ALA A 53 8.30 15.46 -5.30
C ALA A 53 7.96 13.98 -5.58
N PHE A 54 7.82 13.17 -4.52
CA PHE A 54 7.31 11.80 -4.57
C PHE A 54 5.86 11.72 -5.05
N MET A 55 4.96 12.54 -4.51
CA MET A 55 3.56 12.63 -4.97
C MET A 55 3.44 13.15 -6.40
N LEU A 56 4.28 14.13 -6.80
CA LEU A 56 4.37 14.59 -8.19
C LEU A 56 4.87 13.47 -9.11
N GLY A 57 5.86 12.69 -8.67
CA GLY A 57 6.37 11.53 -9.39
C GLY A 57 5.28 10.47 -9.60
N LEU A 58 4.55 10.10 -8.54
CA LEU A 58 3.44 9.15 -8.65
C LEU A 58 2.28 9.70 -9.50
N SER A 59 1.92 10.97 -9.34
CA SER A 59 0.89 11.59 -10.18
C SER A 59 1.31 11.70 -11.65
N ARG A 60 2.60 11.88 -11.95
CA ARG A 60 3.10 11.90 -13.34
C ARG A 60 3.21 10.51 -13.94
N LEU A 61 3.67 9.52 -13.16
CA LEU A 61 3.83 8.13 -13.61
C LEU A 61 2.50 7.40 -13.72
N PHE A 62 1.60 7.60 -12.74
CA PHE A 62 0.35 6.86 -12.63
C PHE A 62 -0.89 7.69 -12.98
N GLY A 63 -0.75 9.01 -13.22
CA GLY A 63 -1.87 9.91 -13.51
C GLY A 63 -2.84 10.11 -12.34
N VAL A 64 -2.43 9.76 -11.11
CA VAL A 64 -3.33 9.64 -9.95
C VAL A 64 -2.71 10.25 -8.69
N ASP A 65 -3.51 11.01 -7.95
CA ASP A 65 -3.20 11.40 -6.57
C ASP A 65 -3.26 10.16 -5.66
N PRO A 66 -2.17 9.76 -4.98
CA PRO A 66 -2.14 8.57 -4.12
C PRO A 66 -3.10 8.66 -2.91
N ARG A 67 -3.61 9.84 -2.57
CA ARG A 67 -4.65 10.04 -1.54
C ARG A 67 -6.04 9.61 -2.01
N ASP A 68 -6.29 9.60 -3.32
CA ASP A 68 -7.49 8.99 -3.89
C ASP A 68 -7.29 7.46 -3.94
N LEU A 69 -7.78 6.80 -2.88
CA LEU A 69 -7.64 5.37 -2.69
C LEU A 69 -8.28 4.56 -3.82
N LYS A 70 -9.41 5.02 -4.35
CA LYS A 70 -10.15 4.35 -5.44
C LYS A 70 -9.37 4.45 -6.74
N ARG A 71 -8.90 5.65 -7.10
CA ARG A 71 -8.07 5.84 -8.29
C ARG A 71 -6.75 5.11 -8.17
N THR A 72 -6.15 5.04 -6.99
CA THR A 72 -4.92 4.26 -6.79
C THR A 72 -5.17 2.77 -7.04
N ALA A 73 -6.25 2.21 -6.48
CA ALA A 73 -6.61 0.81 -6.75
C ALA A 73 -6.86 0.54 -8.25
N ASN A 74 -7.44 1.51 -8.97
CA ASN A 74 -7.62 1.42 -10.42
C ASN A 74 -6.28 1.46 -11.16
N ALA A 75 -5.36 2.34 -10.75
CA ALA A 75 -4.03 2.40 -11.33
C ALA A 75 -3.29 1.06 -11.16
N TYR A 76 -3.27 0.48 -9.95
CA TYR A 76 -2.65 -0.84 -9.74
C TYR A 76 -3.25 -1.92 -10.65
N ARG A 77 -4.58 -1.96 -10.81
CA ARG A 77 -5.22 -2.90 -11.75
C ARG A 77 -4.84 -2.65 -13.20
N PHE A 78 -4.70 -1.39 -13.61
CA PHE A 78 -4.25 -1.03 -14.95
C PHE A 78 -2.82 -1.53 -15.20
N TRP A 79 -1.87 -1.20 -14.32
CA TRP A 79 -0.48 -1.62 -14.45
C TRP A 79 -0.29 -3.13 -14.34
N ALA A 80 -1.07 -3.81 -13.50
CA ALA A 80 -1.09 -5.27 -13.42
C ALA A 80 -1.47 -5.91 -14.75
N ARG A 81 -2.47 -5.34 -15.45
CA ARG A 81 -2.89 -5.81 -16.79
C ARG A 81 -1.84 -5.56 -17.87
N LEU A 82 -1.08 -4.48 -17.76
CA LEU A 82 0.02 -4.20 -18.70
C LEU A 82 1.18 -5.19 -18.52
N GLY A 83 1.35 -5.78 -17.33
CA GLY A 83 2.33 -6.85 -17.08
C GLY A 83 3.79 -6.41 -17.19
N VAL A 84 4.05 -5.09 -17.17
CA VAL A 84 5.39 -4.52 -17.33
C VAL A 84 6.29 -4.80 -16.11
N TRP A 85 5.73 -4.67 -14.90
CA TRP A 85 6.39 -5.05 -13.65
C TRP A 85 5.36 -5.54 -12.61
N ARG A 86 5.84 -6.19 -11.54
CA ARG A 86 4.98 -6.64 -10.44
C ARG A 86 4.45 -5.43 -9.67
N VAL A 87 3.14 -5.23 -9.70
CA VAL A 87 2.45 -4.25 -8.84
C VAL A 87 1.61 -4.98 -7.78
N PRO A 88 1.40 -4.38 -6.60
CA PRO A 88 0.54 -4.97 -5.58
C PRO A 88 -0.88 -5.19 -6.07
N GLU A 89 -1.47 -6.34 -5.73
CA GLU A 89 -2.91 -6.53 -5.90
C GLU A 89 -3.70 -5.63 -4.93
N GLY A 90 -4.76 -4.99 -5.43
CA GLY A 90 -5.71 -4.26 -4.60
C GLY A 90 -6.76 -5.20 -4.00
N LEU A 91 -6.70 -5.40 -2.67
CA LEU A 91 -7.58 -6.32 -1.93
C LEU A 91 -8.90 -5.67 -1.47
N GLY A 92 -9.17 -4.45 -1.93
CA GLY A 92 -10.39 -3.68 -1.67
C GLY A 92 -10.23 -2.60 -0.59
N LEU A 93 -11.31 -1.84 -0.40
CA LEU A 93 -11.41 -0.81 0.63
C LEU A 93 -12.00 -1.41 1.90
N ARG A 94 -11.57 -0.92 3.07
CA ARG A 94 -12.19 -1.21 4.37
C ARG A 94 -12.16 0.00 5.28
N GLU A 95 -12.97 -0.01 6.33
CA GLU A 95 -12.72 0.88 7.46
C GLU A 95 -11.52 0.37 8.27
N PHE A 96 -10.61 1.26 8.63
CA PHE A 96 -9.47 0.94 9.50
C PHE A 96 -9.08 2.14 10.36
N ARG A 97 -9.06 1.94 11.68
CA ARG A 97 -8.75 2.97 12.67
C ARG A 97 -9.56 4.27 12.46
N GLY A 98 -10.86 4.13 12.16
CA GLY A 98 -11.82 5.23 12.08
C GLY A 98 -11.91 5.96 10.73
N ALA A 99 -11.33 5.43 9.65
CA ALA A 99 -11.49 5.99 8.31
C ALA A 99 -11.30 4.93 7.21
N GLU A 100 -11.73 5.25 5.99
CA GLU A 100 -11.55 4.39 4.82
C GLU A 100 -10.05 4.20 4.52
N ALA A 101 -9.65 2.96 4.28
CA ALA A 101 -8.30 2.57 3.95
C ALA A 101 -8.30 1.54 2.81
N LEU A 102 -7.28 1.62 1.96
CA LEU A 102 -7.03 0.67 0.88
C LEU A 102 -6.19 -0.49 1.40
N ARG A 103 -6.65 -1.71 1.16
CA ARG A 103 -5.88 -2.93 1.40
C ARG A 103 -5.16 -3.31 0.12
N VAL A 104 -3.88 -3.64 0.24
CA VAL A 104 -3.07 -4.12 -0.88
C VAL A 104 -2.20 -5.29 -0.43
N GLU A 105 -1.86 -6.15 -1.38
CA GLU A 105 -0.85 -7.20 -1.19
C GLU A 105 0.45 -6.59 -0.66
N PHE A 106 1.06 -7.25 0.33
CA PHE A 106 2.44 -6.93 0.69
C PHE A 106 3.40 -7.63 -0.29
N ILE A 107 4.14 -6.85 -1.06
CA ILE A 107 5.25 -7.35 -1.87
C ILE A 107 6.54 -7.09 -1.09
N ALA A 108 7.25 -8.16 -0.75
CA ALA A 108 8.61 -8.03 -0.21
C ALA A 108 9.51 -7.43 -1.29
N GLY A 109 10.03 -6.22 -1.04
CA GLY A 109 11.09 -5.65 -1.84
C GLY A 109 12.43 -6.32 -1.53
N GLU A 110 13.32 -6.34 -2.49
CA GLU A 110 14.74 -6.61 -2.22
C GLU A 110 15.30 -5.38 -1.50
N THR A 111 15.92 -5.60 -0.33
CA THR A 111 16.52 -4.53 0.50
C THR A 111 17.87 -4.07 -0.04
N GLY A 112 18.03 -4.01 -1.37
CA GLY A 112 19.23 -3.45 -2.01
C GLY A 112 19.27 -1.94 -1.87
N GLU A 113 20.45 -1.33 -2.02
CA GLU A 113 20.51 0.13 -2.09
C GLU A 113 19.83 0.62 -3.38
N LEU A 114 19.06 1.71 -3.28
CA LEU A 114 18.44 2.34 -4.46
C LEU A 114 19.48 2.75 -5.52
N GLY A 115 20.73 2.98 -5.12
CA GLY A 115 21.85 3.26 -6.03
C GLY A 115 22.26 2.06 -6.90
N ASP A 116 21.94 0.84 -6.46
CA ASP A 116 22.20 -0.41 -7.19
C ASP A 116 21.04 -0.76 -8.15
N ALA A 117 19.91 -0.05 -8.06
CA ALA A 117 18.79 -0.25 -8.97
C ALA A 117 19.17 0.20 -10.39
N ASP A 118 19.00 -0.68 -11.39
CA ASP A 118 19.21 -0.31 -12.79
C ASP A 118 18.11 0.67 -13.25
N ALA A 119 18.37 1.96 -13.06
CA ALA A 119 17.49 3.04 -13.51
C ALA A 119 17.22 3.00 -15.03
N ARG A 120 18.10 2.36 -15.83
CA ARG A 120 17.87 2.15 -17.27
C ARG A 120 16.90 1.01 -17.51
N GLN A 121 16.93 -0.05 -16.71
CA GLN A 121 15.90 -1.09 -16.74
C GLN A 121 14.53 -0.50 -16.39
N LEU A 122 14.47 0.34 -15.35
CA LEU A 122 13.25 1.07 -15.00
C LEU A 122 12.80 1.97 -16.16
N GLY A 123 13.72 2.74 -16.76
CA GLY A 123 13.41 3.61 -17.90
C GLY A 123 12.88 2.86 -19.13
N ARG A 124 13.47 1.70 -19.48
CA ARG A 124 13.01 0.83 -20.59
C ARG A 124 11.62 0.24 -20.35
N GLN A 125 11.23 0.08 -19.10
CA GLN A 125 9.93 -0.46 -18.74
C GLN A 125 8.83 0.61 -18.76
N VAL A 126 9.19 1.89 -18.58
CA VAL A 126 8.23 3.01 -18.52
C VAL A 126 8.03 3.71 -19.88
N ALA A 127 9.05 3.71 -20.74
CA ALA A 127 9.04 4.37 -22.06
C ALA A 127 8.21 3.61 -23.11
#